data_AF-A0A453CHX0-F1
#
_entry.id   AF-A0A453CHX0-F1
#
_cell.length_a   1.000
_cell.length_b   1.000
_cell.length_c   1.000
_cell.angle_alpha   90.00
_cell.angle_beta   90.00
_cell.angle_gamma   90.00
#
_symmetry.space_group_name_H-M   'P 1'
#
loop_
_entity.id
_entity.type
_entity.pdbx_description
1 polymer ?
#
loop_
_entity_poly.entity_id
_entity_poly.type
_entity_poly.pdbx_seq_one_letter_code
_entity_poly.pdbx_strand_id
1 'polypeptide(L)'
;MAIHKRRSPLAVARRVPLCMMFAPDVVGEEHAGWDGANLKQTFRRRVDESLYGRWLELLRLVSNTSVSAICDKPVWVLDKSRTYSVQSFYRMINFGGVRIELQDYIWKIKVPPNIHVFLWLIVHNMSLTRDNLAKR
;
A
#
# COMPACT_ATOMS: atom_id res chain seq x y z
N MET A 1 16.95 57.78 -23.02
CA MET A 1 16.44 57.06 -24.20
C MET A 1 16.00 55.67 -23.77
N ALA A 2 14.71 55.38 -23.92
CA ALA A 2 14.12 54.04 -23.81
C ALA A 2 14.69 53.11 -24.91
N ILE A 3 14.62 51.79 -24.78
CA ILE A 3 13.48 51.00 -25.30
C ILE A 3 13.37 49.66 -24.57
N HIS A 4 12.11 49.37 -24.23
CA HIS A 4 11.53 48.11 -23.78
C HIS A 4 11.94 46.87 -24.59
N LYS A 5 12.07 45.73 -23.91
CA LYS A 5 11.62 44.46 -24.46
C LYS A 5 10.79 43.69 -23.42
N ARG A 6 9.47 43.78 -23.57
CA ARG A 6 8.47 42.99 -22.86
C ARG A 6 8.68 41.51 -23.20
N ARG A 7 8.67 40.63 -22.20
CA ARG A 7 8.26 39.23 -22.34
C ARG A 7 7.47 38.81 -21.11
N SER A 8 6.17 38.71 -21.31
CA SER A 8 5.23 37.82 -20.62
C SER A 8 4.32 37.24 -21.73
N PRO A 9 3.62 36.11 -21.55
CA PRO A 9 3.44 35.31 -20.34
C PRO A 9 3.94 33.85 -20.49
N LEU A 10 4.36 33.26 -19.36
CA LEU A 10 4.52 31.82 -19.25
C LEU A 10 3.15 31.16 -19.42
N ALA A 11 3.08 30.28 -20.41
CA ALA A 11 1.92 29.49 -20.73
C ALA A 11 1.46 28.70 -19.50
N VAL A 12 0.15 28.77 -19.27
CA VAL A 12 -0.61 27.93 -18.34
C VAL A 12 -0.40 26.46 -18.75
N ALA A 13 0.53 25.79 -18.07
CA ALA A 13 0.69 24.35 -18.18
C ALA A 13 -0.53 23.70 -17.54
N ARG A 14 -1.37 23.14 -18.41
CA ARG A 14 -2.61 22.42 -18.08
C ARG A 14 -2.30 21.26 -17.12
N ARG A 15 -3.21 21.08 -16.16
CA ARG A 15 -3.31 19.93 -15.25
C ARG A 15 -3.07 18.63 -16.02
N VAL A 16 -2.00 17.92 -15.69
CA VAL A 16 -1.84 16.51 -16.03
C VAL A 16 -2.58 15.70 -14.94
N PRO A 17 -3.60 14.90 -15.28
CA PRO A 17 -4.24 14.04 -14.30
C PRO A 17 -3.30 12.91 -13.92
N LEU A 18 -3.07 12.78 -12.62
CA LEU A 18 -2.18 11.82 -11.96
C LEU A 18 -2.78 10.40 -11.92
N CYS A 19 -3.30 9.90 -13.05
CA CYS A 19 -3.93 8.56 -13.13
C CYS A 19 -3.10 7.55 -13.93
N MET A 20 -1.86 7.86 -14.28
CA MET A 20 -1.09 7.09 -15.27
C MET A 20 0.36 6.86 -14.84
N MET A 21 0.57 6.52 -13.58
CA MET A 21 1.88 6.06 -13.10
C MET A 21 1.70 4.88 -12.15
N PHE A 22 1.41 3.70 -12.69
CA PHE A 22 1.88 2.40 -12.19
C PHE A 22 1.45 1.30 -13.17
N ALA A 23 2.26 1.10 -14.22
CA ALA A 23 2.73 -0.19 -14.75
C ALA A 23 2.98 -0.10 -16.27
N PRO A 24 4.19 -0.49 -16.73
CA PRO A 24 4.54 -0.53 -18.14
C PRO A 24 3.99 -1.78 -18.84
N ASP A 25 3.85 -1.64 -20.15
CA ASP A 25 3.57 -2.64 -21.18
C ASP A 25 3.81 -4.11 -20.80
N VAL A 26 2.71 -4.87 -20.71
CA VAL A 26 2.71 -6.32 -20.91
C VAL A 26 1.78 -6.60 -22.08
N VAL A 27 2.37 -6.71 -23.27
CA VAL A 27 1.73 -7.33 -24.44
C VAL A 27 1.81 -8.85 -24.21
N GLY A 28 0.68 -9.50 -23.97
CA GLY A 28 0.62 -10.95 -23.83
C GLY A 28 -0.71 -11.45 -23.26
N GLU A 29 -1.57 -11.92 -24.17
CA GLU A 29 -2.70 -12.84 -23.98
C GLU A 29 -3.89 -12.41 -23.10
N GLU A 30 -5.02 -12.16 -23.77
CA GLU A 30 -6.36 -12.08 -23.21
C GLU A 30 -6.77 -13.40 -22.54
N HIS A 31 -6.61 -13.47 -21.22
CA HIS A 31 -7.48 -14.28 -20.37
C HIS A 31 -7.89 -13.45 -19.15
N ALA A 32 -8.55 -12.32 -19.41
CA ALA A 32 -9.36 -11.69 -18.39
C ALA A 32 -10.40 -12.74 -17.96
N GLY A 33 -10.38 -13.14 -16.69
CA GLY A 33 -11.28 -14.17 -16.12
C GLY A 33 -12.75 -13.76 -16.10
N TRP A 34 -13.21 -12.98 -17.06
CA TRP A 34 -14.57 -12.48 -17.21
C TRP A 34 -14.95 -12.58 -18.69
N ASP A 35 -15.96 -13.40 -18.99
CA ASP A 35 -16.39 -13.66 -20.38
C ASP A 35 -17.59 -12.80 -20.82
N GLY A 36 -17.84 -11.69 -20.14
CA GLY A 36 -19.01 -10.84 -20.38
C GLY A 36 -20.25 -11.22 -19.57
N ALA A 37 -20.32 -12.45 -19.06
CA ALA A 37 -21.47 -12.95 -18.30
C ALA A 37 -21.07 -13.61 -16.97
N ASN A 38 -19.96 -14.31 -16.94
CA ASN A 38 -19.49 -15.09 -15.81
C ASN A 38 -18.02 -14.78 -15.50
N LEU A 39 -17.73 -14.61 -14.21
CA LEU A 39 -16.37 -14.55 -13.72
C LEU A 39 -15.82 -15.97 -13.57
N LYS A 40 -14.83 -16.33 -14.38
CA LYS A 40 -14.07 -17.58 -14.33
C LYS A 40 -12.80 -17.36 -13.51
N GLN A 41 -12.86 -17.63 -12.21
CA GLN A 41 -11.69 -17.63 -11.33
C GLN A 41 -11.26 -19.07 -11.00
N THR A 42 -9.95 -19.31 -11.08
CA THR A 42 -9.32 -20.55 -10.63
C THR A 42 -8.27 -20.24 -9.57
N PHE A 43 -8.27 -21.00 -8.47
CA PHE A 43 -7.27 -20.85 -7.41
C PHE A 43 -6.06 -21.72 -7.75
N ARG A 44 -4.89 -21.10 -7.87
CA ARG A 44 -3.63 -21.81 -8.17
C ARG A 44 -3.15 -22.68 -7.00
N ARG A 45 -3.58 -22.39 -5.77
CA ARG A 45 -3.24 -23.14 -4.55
C ARG A 45 -4.47 -23.90 -4.05
N ARG A 46 -4.24 -25.01 -3.33
CA ARG A 46 -5.33 -25.70 -2.63
C ARG A 46 -5.98 -24.70 -1.66
N VAL A 47 -7.29 -24.57 -1.78
CA VAL A 47 -8.12 -23.76 -0.88
C VAL A 47 -8.32 -24.57 0.38
N ASP A 48 -7.86 -24.06 1.52
CA ASP A 48 -8.17 -24.65 2.83
C ASP A 48 -9.58 -24.21 3.28
N GLU A 49 -10.10 -24.87 4.31
CA GLU A 49 -11.46 -24.61 4.80
C GLU A 49 -11.64 -23.15 5.28
N SER A 50 -10.59 -22.58 5.89
CA SER A 50 -10.57 -21.19 6.34
C SER A 50 -10.63 -20.18 5.19
N LEU A 51 -9.85 -20.39 4.13
CA LEU A 51 -9.89 -19.53 2.94
C LEU A 51 -11.20 -19.69 2.18
N TYR A 52 -11.75 -20.91 2.12
CA TYR A 52 -13.07 -21.15 1.54
C TYR A 52 -14.18 -20.41 2.30
N GLY A 53 -14.15 -20.44 3.63
CA GLY A 53 -15.08 -19.69 4.48
C GLY A 53 -15.03 -18.19 4.20
N ARG A 54 -13.82 -17.61 4.15
CA ARG A 54 -13.62 -16.19 3.80
C ARG A 54 -14.07 -15.86 2.37
N TRP A 55 -13.89 -16.79 1.44
CA TRP A 55 -14.36 -16.64 0.07
C TRP A 55 -15.89 -16.55 -0.02
N LEU A 56 -16.60 -17.43 0.70
CA LEU A 56 -18.07 -17.39 0.77
C LEU A 56 -18.58 -16.10 1.43
N GLU A 57 -17.91 -15.65 2.49
CA GLU A 57 -18.24 -14.37 3.14
C GLU A 57 -18.11 -13.20 2.16
N LEU A 58 -17.01 -13.16 1.40
CA LEU A 58 -16.81 -12.15 0.35
C LEU A 58 -17.93 -12.21 -0.69
N LEU A 59 -18.26 -13.39 -1.21
CA LEU A 59 -19.35 -13.54 -2.18
C LEU A 59 -20.68 -13.04 -1.63
N ARG A 60 -20.98 -13.33 -0.36
CA ARG A 60 -22.20 -12.84 0.32
C ARG A 60 -22.23 -11.32 0.44
N LEU A 61 -21.09 -10.70 0.72
CA LEU A 61 -21.00 -9.24 0.80
C LEU A 61 -21.21 -8.62 -0.58
N VAL A 62 -20.51 -9.14 -1.59
CA VAL A 62 -20.58 -8.62 -2.97
C VAL A 62 -21.98 -8.83 -3.57
N SER A 63 -22.63 -9.97 -3.33
CA SER A 63 -23.99 -10.23 -3.83
C SER A 63 -25.02 -9.24 -3.31
N ASN A 64 -24.80 -8.71 -2.10
CA ASN A 64 -25.70 -7.75 -1.46
C ASN A 64 -25.36 -6.29 -1.79
N THR A 65 -24.30 -6.03 -2.56
CA THR A 65 -23.91 -4.67 -2.96
C THR A 65 -24.49 -4.32 -4.32
N SER A 66 -25.21 -3.20 -4.39
CA SER A 66 -25.65 -2.61 -5.66
C SER A 66 -24.49 -1.85 -6.30
N VAL A 67 -24.05 -2.28 -7.48
CA VAL A 67 -23.02 -1.58 -8.26
C VAL A 67 -23.67 -0.43 -9.03
N SER A 68 -23.06 0.74 -8.99
CA SER A 68 -23.48 1.91 -9.78
C SER A 68 -22.57 2.11 -10.98
N ALA A 69 -23.06 2.74 -12.05
CA ALA A 69 -22.27 3.04 -13.25
C ALA A 69 -21.29 4.24 -13.07
N ILE A 70 -21.14 4.74 -11.84
CA ILE A 70 -20.25 5.87 -11.52
C ILE A 70 -18.84 5.34 -11.32
N CYS A 71 -17.83 6.04 -11.84
CA CYS A 71 -16.44 5.69 -11.57
C CYS A 71 -16.12 5.84 -10.08
N ASP A 72 -15.59 4.77 -9.47
CA ASP A 72 -15.10 4.79 -8.11
C ASP A 72 -13.93 5.76 -7.97
N LYS A 73 -13.89 6.45 -6.82
CA LYS A 73 -12.78 7.32 -6.44
C LYS A 73 -11.96 6.63 -5.37
N PRO A 74 -10.64 6.46 -5.55
CA PRO A 74 -9.80 5.90 -4.50
C PRO A 74 -9.83 6.85 -3.29
N VAL A 75 -10.11 6.30 -2.11
CA VAL A 75 -10.12 7.04 -0.84
C VAL A 75 -8.90 6.64 -0.02
N TRP A 76 -8.16 7.63 0.46
CA TRP A 76 -7.00 7.38 1.31
C TRP A 76 -7.41 7.23 2.77
N VAL A 77 -7.52 6.00 3.27
CA VAL A 77 -8.05 5.73 4.63
C VAL A 77 -7.02 6.01 5.75
N LEU A 78 -5.74 6.19 5.39
CA LEU A 78 -4.65 6.34 6.37
C LEU A 78 -4.56 7.73 7.00
N ASP A 79 -5.32 8.69 6.48
CA ASP A 79 -5.35 10.04 7.00
C ASP A 79 -6.78 10.58 7.08
N LYS A 80 -7.05 11.42 8.09
CA LYS A 80 -8.39 11.99 8.32
C LYS A 80 -8.84 12.89 7.18
N SER A 81 -7.88 13.49 6.47
CA SER A 81 -8.10 14.32 5.28
C SER A 81 -8.60 13.54 4.06
N ARG A 82 -8.60 12.18 4.11
CA ARG A 82 -8.93 11.27 3.01
C ARG A 82 -8.12 11.51 1.73
N THR A 83 -7.05 12.29 1.83
CA THR A 83 -6.19 12.68 0.71
C THR A 83 -4.87 11.94 0.84
N TYR A 84 -4.33 11.53 -0.30
CA TYR A 84 -3.03 10.88 -0.34
C TYR A 84 -1.94 11.84 0.15
N SER A 85 -1.06 11.34 1.02
CA SER A 85 0.17 12.01 1.40
C SER A 85 1.29 10.98 1.50
N VAL A 86 2.45 11.32 0.96
CA VAL A 86 3.68 10.51 1.06
C VAL A 86 3.99 10.24 2.54
N GLN A 87 3.73 11.20 3.42
CA GLN A 87 3.98 11.05 4.85
C GLN A 87 3.08 9.99 5.51
N SER A 88 1.79 9.94 5.18
CA SER A 88 0.87 8.95 5.76
C SER A 88 1.11 7.56 5.19
N PHE A 89 1.50 7.46 3.91
CA PHE A 89 1.94 6.22 3.30
C PHE A 89 3.15 5.61 4.01
N TYR A 90 4.25 6.36 4.10
CA TYR A 90 5.47 5.87 4.75
C TYR A 90 5.27 5.64 6.25
N ARG A 91 4.39 6.41 6.90
CA ARG A 91 4.03 6.14 8.30
C ARG A 91 3.38 4.78 8.47
N MET A 92 2.47 4.39 7.57
CA MET A 92 1.86 3.05 7.62
C MET A 92 2.89 1.96 7.32
N ILE A 93 3.69 2.10 6.26
CA ILE A 93 4.64 1.06 5.86
C ILE A 93 5.73 0.84 6.90
N ASN A 94 6.33 1.92 7.41
CA ASN A 94 7.46 1.82 8.31
C ASN A 94 7.07 1.40 9.74
N PHE A 95 5.89 1.81 10.21
CA PHE A 95 5.47 1.53 11.58
C PHE A 95 4.40 0.44 11.68
N GLY A 96 3.84 -0.04 10.57
CA GLY A 96 2.77 -1.05 10.58
C GLY A 96 1.55 -0.68 11.44
N GLY A 97 1.41 0.59 11.81
CA GLY A 97 0.43 1.09 12.79
C GLY A 97 0.86 1.01 14.26
N VAL A 98 1.97 0.36 14.61
CA VAL A 98 2.47 0.24 15.99
C VAL A 98 3.80 0.97 16.13
N ARG A 99 3.76 2.15 16.76
CA ARG A 99 4.97 2.81 17.23
C ARG A 99 5.44 2.10 18.48
N ILE A 100 6.56 1.40 18.41
CA ILE A 100 7.22 0.92 19.61
C ILE A 100 7.98 2.09 20.21
N GLU A 101 7.46 2.66 21.31
CA GLU A 101 8.06 3.83 21.96
C GLU A 101 9.52 3.58 22.38
N LEU A 102 9.91 2.31 22.57
CA LEU A 102 11.26 1.89 22.93
C LEU A 102 12.31 2.23 21.85
N GLN A 103 11.91 2.44 20.58
CA GLN A 103 12.87 2.67 19.49
C GLN A 103 13.74 3.90 19.73
N ASP A 104 13.16 4.99 20.26
CA ASP A 104 13.91 6.21 20.58
C ASP A 104 14.81 6.07 21.82
N TYR A 105 14.47 5.16 22.73
CA TYR A 105 15.27 4.90 23.93
C TYR A 105 16.48 4.03 23.63
N ILE A 106 16.36 3.06 22.72
CA ILE A 106 17.47 2.16 22.35
C ILE A 106 18.70 2.97 21.94
N TRP A 107 18.53 3.98 21.09
CA TRP A 107 19.64 4.81 20.58
C TRP A 107 20.20 5.82 21.59
N LYS A 108 19.53 6.05 22.72
CA LYS A 108 19.99 6.95 23.79
C LYS A 108 20.86 6.23 24.82
N ILE A 109 20.88 4.90 24.81
CA ILE A 109 21.68 4.10 25.73
C ILE A 109 23.16 4.17 25.33
N LYS A 110 24.04 4.42 26.29
CA LYS A 110 25.50 4.41 26.05
C LYS A 110 26.02 2.98 25.97
N VAL A 111 25.77 2.31 24.85
CA VAL A 111 26.32 0.98 24.55
C VAL A 111 27.04 0.95 23.20
N PRO A 112 27.97 0.01 22.98
CA PRO A 112 28.56 -0.22 21.68
C PRO A 112 27.52 -0.47 20.56
N PRO A 113 27.82 -0.12 19.29
CA PRO A 113 26.86 -0.21 18.18
C PRO A 113 26.33 -1.63 17.91
N ASN A 114 27.14 -2.65 18.15
CA ASN A 114 26.76 -4.07 18.01
C ASN A 114 25.64 -4.46 19.00
N ILE A 115 25.58 -3.86 20.18
CA ILE A 115 24.54 -4.12 21.18
C ILE A 115 23.23 -3.41 20.78
N HIS A 116 23.31 -2.21 20.20
CA HIS A 116 22.14 -1.48 19.69
C HIS A 116 21.37 -2.27 18.62
N VAL A 117 22.08 -2.86 17.66
CA VAL A 117 21.46 -3.69 16.61
C VAL A 117 20.76 -4.91 17.24
N PHE A 118 21.36 -5.53 18.24
CA PHE A 118 20.78 -6.66 18.95
C PHE A 118 19.51 -6.27 19.74
N LEU A 119 19.55 -5.14 20.47
CA LEU A 119 18.39 -4.57 21.16
C LEU A 119 17.23 -4.28 20.20
N TRP A 120 17.53 -3.70 19.04
CA TRP A 120 16.54 -3.44 18.00
C TRP A 120 15.87 -4.73 17.50
N LEU A 121 16.66 -5.78 17.22
CA LEU A 121 16.11 -7.08 16.78
C LEU A 121 15.21 -7.74 17.83
N ILE A 122 15.56 -7.64 19.12
CA ILE A 122 14.73 -8.15 20.22
C ILE A 122 13.41 -7.40 20.28
N VAL A 123 13.44 -6.07 20.26
CA VAL A 123 12.24 -5.23 20.37
C VAL A 123 11.27 -5.48 19.23
N HIS A 124 11.77 -5.78 18.03
CA HIS A 124 10.95 -6.13 16.87
C HIS A 124 10.58 -7.63 16.78
N ASN A 125 10.90 -8.46 17.78
CA ASN A 125 10.73 -9.92 17.72
C ASN A 125 11.30 -10.56 16.44
N MET A 126 12.40 -9.99 15.93
CA MET A 126 13.06 -10.38 14.68
C MET A 126 14.40 -11.08 14.94
N SER A 127 14.75 -11.33 16.21
CA SER A 127 15.93 -12.11 16.57
C SER A 127 15.83 -13.53 16.02
N LEU A 128 16.94 -14.08 15.52
CA LEU A 128 17.08 -15.46 15.05
C LEU A 128 17.10 -16.47 16.22
N THR A 129 16.19 -16.33 17.16
CA THR A 129 15.99 -17.25 18.27
C THR A 129 15.05 -18.37 17.85
N ARG A 130 15.23 -19.56 18.44
CA ARG A 130 14.46 -20.77 18.13
C ARG A 130 12.94 -20.53 18.22
N ASP A 131 12.51 -19.68 19.15
CA ASP A 131 11.10 -19.35 19.38
C ASP A 131 10.47 -18.53 18.26
N ASN A 132 11.25 -17.71 17.54
CA ASN A 132 10.77 -16.97 16.37
C ASN A 132 10.74 -17.84 15.11
N LEU A 133 11.66 -18.81 14.99
CA LEU A 133 11.61 -19.80 13.91
C LEU A 133 10.37 -20.69 14.00
N ALA A 134 9.98 -21.07 15.22
CA ALA A 134 8.82 -21.93 15.45
C ALA A 134 7.46 -21.28 15.09
N LYS A 135 7.42 -19.96 14.89
CA LYS A 135 6.21 -19.21 14.51
C LYS A 135 6.06 -19.01 13.00
N ARG A 136 7.09 -19.34 12.20
CA ARG A 136 7.06 -19.30 10.73
C ARG A 136 6.62 -20.63 10.17
#